data_AF-A0A3P8GWD8-F1
#
_entry.id   AF-A0A3P8GWD8-F1
#
_cell.length_a   1.000
_cell.length_b   1.000
_cell.length_c   1.000
_cell.angle_alpha   90.00
_cell.angle_beta   90.00
_cell.angle_gamma   90.00
#
_symmetry.space_group_name_H-M   'P 1'
#
loop_
_entity.id
_entity.type
_entity.pdbx_description
1 polymer ?
#
loop_
_entity_poly.entity_id
_entity_poly.type
_entity_poly.pdbx_seq_one_letter_code
_entity_poly.pdbx_strand_id
1 'polypeptide(L)' 'MSLGFGCTRIALVVKSGSRYESSKNRGISHLVRRSFGMSTPELTSVNLTRHFQQMGARVQ' A
#
# COMPACT_ATOMS: atom_id res chain seq x y z
N MET A 1 9.22 12.43 -28.90
CA MET A 1 8.44 11.45 -28.09
C MET A 1 9.47 10.52 -27.44
N SER A 2 9.93 10.85 -26.23
CA SER A 2 10.95 10.06 -25.54
C SER A 2 10.32 8.78 -25.01
N LEU A 3 10.84 7.62 -25.42
CA LEU A 3 10.44 6.32 -24.89
C LEU A 3 10.92 6.25 -23.44
N GLY A 4 9.98 6.29 -22.48
CA GLY A 4 10.25 6.32 -21.04
C GLY A 4 10.85 5.04 -20.49
N PHE A 5 12.14 4.81 -20.70
CA PHE A 5 12.92 3.78 -20.02
C PHE A 5 13.54 4.36 -18.74
N GLY A 6 12.79 4.34 -17.64
CA GLY A 6 13.30 4.80 -16.33
C GLY A 6 12.36 4.65 -15.14
N CYS A 7 11.09 4.29 -15.37
CA CYS A 7 10.10 4.12 -14.31
C CYS A 7 9.55 2.69 -14.30
N THR A 8 9.63 2.03 -13.13
CA THR A 8 9.05 0.70 -12.90
C THR A 8 7.88 0.82 -11.92
N ARG A 9 6.76 0.15 -12.22
CA ARG A 9 5.63 0.01 -11.29
C ARG A 9 5.60 -1.41 -10.74
N ILE A 10 5.65 -1.54 -9.42
CA ILE A 10 5.53 -2.82 -8.72
C ILE A 10 4.15 -2.85 -8.03
N ALA A 11 3.43 -3.95 -8.15
CA ALA A 11 2.12 -4.14 -7.53
C ALA A 11 2.05 -5.50 -6.83
N LEU A 12 1.50 -5.52 -5.62
CA LEU A 12 1.16 -6.74 -4.88
C LEU A 12 -0.35 -6.96 -4.98
N VAL A 13 -0.77 -8.09 -5.56
CA VAL A 13 -2.18 -8.46 -5.69
C VAL A 13 -2.45 -9.66 -4.79
N VAL A 14 -3.45 -9.52 -3.92
CA VAL A 14 -3.85 -10.56 -2.96
C VAL A 14 -5.29 -10.98 -3.25
N LYS A 15 -5.55 -12.30 -3.29
CA LYS A 15 -6.90 -12.85 -3.40
C LYS A 15 -7.61 -12.72 -2.05
N SER A 16 -8.26 -11.58 -1.84
CA SER A 16 -8.96 -11.21 -0.60
C SER A 16 -10.15 -10.27 -0.89
N GLY A 17 -10.86 -9.83 0.15
CA GLY A 17 -11.98 -8.88 0.07
C GLY A 17 -13.18 -9.31 0.92
N SER A 18 -14.28 -8.56 0.83
CA SER A 18 -15.44 -8.76 1.71
C SER A 18 -16.09 -10.16 1.60
N ARG A 19 -15.93 -10.85 0.45
CA ARG A 19 -16.38 -12.24 0.29
C ARG A 19 -15.65 -13.24 1.18
N TYR A 20 -14.46 -12.88 1.66
CA TYR A 20 -13.66 -13.69 2.58
C TYR A 20 -13.85 -13.28 4.04
N GLU A 21 -14.73 -12.32 4.32
CA GLU A 21 -15.08 -11.90 5.68
C GLU A 21 -16.12 -12.84 6.29
N SER A 22 -16.02 -13.00 7.61
CA SER A 22 -17.04 -13.61 8.46
C SER A 22 -17.98 -12.54 9.05
N SER A 23 -19.05 -12.96 9.72
CA SER A 23 -19.93 -12.04 10.43
C SER A 23 -19.22 -11.18 11.48
N LYS A 24 -18.12 -11.67 12.08
CA LYS A 24 -17.39 -11.00 13.16
C LYS A 24 -16.42 -9.92 12.69
N ASN A 25 -16.01 -9.95 11.42
CA ASN A 25 -15.00 -9.03 10.86
C ASN A 25 -15.46 -8.37 9.56
N ARG A 26 -16.77 -8.14 9.44
CA ARG A 26 -17.34 -7.37 8.33
C ARG A 26 -16.70 -5.99 8.22
N GLY A 27 -16.28 -5.63 7.02
CA GLY A 27 -15.65 -4.34 6.73
C GLY A 27 -14.15 -4.28 7.03
N ILE A 28 -13.54 -5.36 7.54
CA ILE A 28 -12.08 -5.40 7.79
C ILE A 28 -11.28 -5.17 6.51
N SER A 29 -11.78 -5.61 5.34
CA SER A 29 -11.12 -5.38 4.05
C SER A 29 -10.99 -3.90 3.73
N HIS A 30 -12.02 -3.10 4.07
CA HIS A 30 -11.98 -1.65 3.89
C HIS A 30 -10.98 -1.01 4.86
N LEU A 31 -11.00 -1.46 6.13
CA LEU A 31 -10.09 -0.98 7.14
C LEU A 31 -8.63 -1.29 6.78
N VAL A 32 -8.32 -2.51 6.36
CA VAL A 32 -6.97 -2.90 5.89
C VAL A 32 -6.53 -2.02 4.72
N ARG A 33 -7.42 -1.74 3.75
CA ARG A 33 -7.07 -0.87 2.62
C ARG A 33 -6.81 0.59 3.05
N ARG A 34 -7.55 1.11 4.03
CA ARG A 34 -7.34 2.46 4.58
C ARG A 34 -6.09 2.55 5.47
N SER A 35 -5.76 1.46 6.15
CA SER A 35 -4.60 1.33 7.03
C SER A 35 -3.28 1.17 6.28
N PHE A 36 -3.32 0.95 4.97
CA PHE A 36 -2.13 0.82 4.15
C PHE A 36 -1.28 2.11 4.21
N GLY A 37 0.00 1.96 4.51
CA GLY A 37 0.95 3.08 4.63
C GLY A 37 0.94 3.80 5.99
N MET A 38 0.20 3.31 7.00
CA MET A 38 0.22 3.91 8.34
C MET A 38 1.50 3.62 9.14
N SER A 39 1.91 2.37 9.28
CA SER A 39 3.19 2.04 9.93
C SER A 39 3.52 0.58 9.73
N THR A 40 4.76 0.24 10.04
CA THR A 40 5.22 -1.14 10.24
C THR A 40 5.85 -1.23 11.64
N PRO A 41 6.11 -2.43 12.16
CA PRO A 41 6.83 -2.58 13.42
C PRO A 41 8.18 -1.85 13.44
N GLU A 42 8.86 -1.75 12.29
CA GLU A 42 10.19 -1.16 12.15
C GLU A 42 10.18 0.35 11.81
N LEU A 43 9.11 0.83 11.16
CA LEU A 43 9.04 2.20 10.64
C LEU A 43 7.69 2.86 10.93
N THR A 44 7.73 4.08 11.43
CA THR A 44 6.56 4.96 11.61
C THR A 44 6.00 5.45 10.27
N SER A 45 4.76 5.96 10.25
CA SER A 45 4.12 6.60 9.08
C SER A 45 5.01 7.64 8.43
N VAL A 46 5.59 8.51 9.25
CA VAL A 46 6.40 9.63 8.81
C VAL A 46 7.70 9.14 8.18
N ASN A 47 8.34 8.14 8.79
CA ASN A 47 9.57 7.55 8.24
C ASN A 47 9.30 6.84 6.91
N LEU A 48 8.23 6.02 6.82
CA LEU A 48 7.83 5.36 5.57
C LEU A 48 7.58 6.38 4.45
N THR A 49 6.81 7.42 4.75
CA THR A 49 6.51 8.49 3.78
C THR A 49 7.80 9.17 3.29
N ARG A 50 8.71 9.47 4.22
CA ARG A 50 10.00 10.10 3.90
C ARG A 50 10.87 9.19 3.04
N HIS A 51 10.92 7.90 3.32
CA HIS A 51 11.65 6.93 2.50
C HIS A 51 11.15 6.92 1.05
N PHE A 52 9.82 6.87 0.84
CA PHE A 52 9.25 6.93 -0.51
C PHE A 52 9.57 8.25 -1.21
N GLN A 53 9.44 9.39 -0.51
CA GLN A 53 9.75 10.70 -1.06
C GLN A 53 11.23 10.85 -1.44
N GLN A 54 12.16 10.38 -0.60
CA GLN A 54 13.60 10.41 -0.88
C GLN A 54 13.98 9.59 -2.11
N MET A 55 13.26 8.48 -2.36
CA MET A 55 13.43 7.67 -3.57
C MET A 55 12.75 8.28 -4.81
N GLY A 56 11.98 9.37 -4.67
CA GLY A 56 11.11 9.89 -5.73
C GLY A 56 9.94 8.96 -6.07
N ALA A 57 9.67 7.97 -5.21
CA ALA A 57 8.65 6.96 -5.39
C ALA A 57 7.30 7.43 -4.84
N ARG A 58 6.21 6.91 -5.41
CA ARG A 58 4.85 7.15 -4.93
C ARG A 58 4.11 5.82 -4.78
N VAL A 59 3.39 5.69 -3.67
CA VAL A 59 2.50 4.56 -3.43
C VAL A 59 1.05 5.00 -3.62
N GLN A 60 0.24 4.15 -4.26
CA GLN A 60 -1.17 4.38 -4.62
C GLN A 60 -2.06 3.28 -4.07
#